data_AF-A0A848V4A7-F1
#
_entry.id   AF-A0A848V4A7-F1
#
_cell.length_a   1.000
_cell.length_b   1.000
_cell.length_c   1.000
_cell.angle_alpha   90.00
_cell.angle_beta   90.00
_cell.angle_gamma   90.00
#
_symmetry.space_group_name_H-M   'P 1'
#
loop_
_entity.id
_entity.type
_entity.pdbx_description
1 polymer ?
#
loop_
_entity_poly.entity_id
_entity_poly.type
_entity_poly.pdbx_seq_one_letter_code
_entity_poly.pdbx_strand_id
1 'polypeptide(L)'
;MKLTLYSRRYAPFKTFGGGFSGDNRLYSENISATSKTSGVVTIEYKGGKFIVGQPIGKSSGSSHTMSGEKRGTAIGKVKATISNKRSIGNKLSFTLYTEGNLPIRSMLASGASRSGKPREATSRTLQGSPDIDTFVDIEITANPDQSLKVEGKLRGDGFPNAELFIKDGRQGSWGLVDFRTKSGKAGPLHRLFGSGKNNTLCTFSRDIAMANGFFTSKPPPPKTFQEK
;
A
#
# COMPACT_ATOMS: atom_id res chain seq x y z
N MET A 1 -0.66 21.03 -11.27
CA MET A 1 -0.18 19.63 -11.35
C MET A 1 -1.00 18.76 -10.41
N LYS A 2 -1.34 17.53 -10.81
CA LYS A 2 -2.06 16.56 -9.97
C LYS A 2 -1.31 15.25 -9.94
N LEU A 3 -1.05 14.76 -8.73
CA LEU A 3 -0.37 13.50 -8.44
C LEU A 3 -1.27 12.62 -7.59
N THR A 4 -1.09 11.32 -7.67
CA THR A 4 -1.69 10.36 -6.75
C THR A 4 -0.62 9.41 -6.24
N LEU A 5 -0.40 9.41 -4.92
CA LEU A 5 0.52 8.50 -4.24
C LEU A 5 -0.23 7.20 -3.91
N TYR A 6 0.40 6.08 -4.23
CA TYR A 6 -0.07 4.73 -3.91
C TYR A 6 0.97 4.04 -3.04
N SER A 7 0.56 3.62 -1.84
CA SER A 7 1.30 2.70 -1.00
C SER A 7 0.55 1.37 -0.97
N ARG A 8 1.20 0.27 -1.32
CA ARG A 8 0.55 -1.06 -1.33
C ARG A 8 1.39 -2.09 -0.59
N ARG A 9 0.71 -2.98 0.11
CA ARG A 9 1.27 -4.20 0.68
C ARG A 9 0.79 -5.39 -0.12
N TYR A 10 1.70 -6.22 -0.60
CA TYR A 10 1.36 -7.35 -1.47
C TYR A 10 2.13 -8.61 -1.06
N ALA A 11 1.46 -9.75 -1.12
CA ALA A 11 2.08 -11.05 -0.90
C ALA A 11 2.49 -11.64 -2.26
N PRO A 12 3.79 -11.79 -2.57
CA PRO A 12 4.23 -12.19 -3.92
C PRO A 12 3.89 -13.66 -4.27
N PHE A 13 3.40 -14.42 -3.30
CA PHE A 13 3.10 -15.85 -3.43
C PHE A 13 1.66 -16.08 -3.85
N LYS A 14 1.36 -17.29 -4.36
CA LYS A 14 -0.03 -17.73 -4.57
C LYS A 14 -0.79 -17.93 -3.27
N THR A 15 -0.13 -18.50 -2.27
CA THR A 15 -0.65 -18.63 -0.90
C THR A 15 0.44 -18.37 0.12
N PHE A 16 0.08 -17.94 1.33
CA PHE A 16 1.01 -17.71 2.44
C PHE A 16 0.37 -18.02 3.80
N GLY A 17 1.18 -18.18 4.85
CA GLY A 17 0.77 -18.23 6.26
C GLY A 17 -0.53 -18.96 6.59
N GLY A 18 -0.49 -20.27 6.81
CA GLY A 18 -1.72 -21.02 7.12
C GLY A 18 -2.71 -21.11 5.96
N GLY A 19 -2.40 -20.65 4.74
CA GLY A 19 -3.22 -20.88 3.55
C GLY A 19 -3.91 -19.66 2.96
N PHE A 20 -3.66 -18.45 3.47
CA PHE A 20 -4.19 -17.20 2.88
C PHE A 20 -3.82 -17.06 1.40
N SER A 21 -4.73 -16.50 0.59
CA SER A 21 -4.44 -16.13 -0.80
C SER A 21 -3.47 -14.96 -0.86
N GLY A 22 -2.33 -15.16 -1.50
CA GLY A 22 -1.46 -14.06 -1.87
C GLY A 22 -1.89 -13.40 -3.17
N ASP A 23 -1.08 -12.46 -3.63
CA ASP A 23 -1.33 -11.67 -4.85
C ASP A 23 -0.67 -12.30 -6.08
N ASN A 24 0.23 -13.28 -5.88
CA ASN A 24 0.93 -14.02 -6.93
C ASN A 24 1.54 -13.11 -8.02
N ARG A 25 2.21 -12.04 -7.58
CA ARG A 25 2.79 -11.04 -8.46
C ARG A 25 4.08 -10.47 -7.89
N LEU A 26 4.83 -9.84 -8.77
CA LEU A 26 5.95 -8.97 -8.39
C LEU A 26 5.46 -7.52 -8.24
N TYR A 27 6.42 -6.62 -7.99
CA TYR A 27 6.21 -5.18 -8.05
C TYR A 27 5.42 -4.76 -9.29
N SER A 28 4.51 -3.81 -9.12
CA SER A 28 3.76 -3.24 -10.23
C SER A 28 3.36 -1.79 -9.96
N GLU A 29 3.25 -1.01 -11.03
CA GLU A 29 2.65 0.34 -11.01
C GLU A 29 1.23 0.34 -11.61
N ASN A 30 0.75 -0.83 -12.04
CA ASN A 30 -0.63 -1.00 -12.49
C ASN A 30 -1.56 -0.86 -11.28
N ILE A 31 -2.45 0.13 -11.31
CA ILE A 31 -3.41 0.43 -10.23
C ILE A 31 -4.38 -0.73 -9.96
N SER A 32 -4.61 -1.59 -10.96
CA SER A 32 -5.47 -2.77 -10.86
C SER A 32 -4.75 -3.98 -10.27
N ALA A 33 -3.42 -3.91 -10.05
CA ALA A 33 -2.70 -5.00 -9.41
C ALA A 33 -3.18 -5.20 -7.97
N THR A 34 -3.36 -6.46 -7.59
CA THR A 34 -3.92 -6.88 -6.31
C THR A 34 -3.02 -6.51 -5.13
N SER A 35 -3.60 -6.29 -3.96
CA SER A 35 -2.86 -5.98 -2.74
C SER A 35 -3.64 -6.39 -1.50
N LYS A 36 -2.93 -6.65 -0.40
CA LYS A 36 -3.53 -6.94 0.91
C LYS A 36 -4.04 -5.66 1.56
N THR A 37 -3.24 -4.61 1.54
CA THR A 37 -3.65 -3.25 1.92
C THR A 37 -3.12 -2.24 0.90
N SER A 38 -3.87 -1.17 0.71
CA SER A 38 -3.52 -0.08 -0.21
C SER A 38 -3.99 1.25 0.38
N GLY A 39 -3.08 2.22 0.43
CA GLY A 39 -3.35 3.62 0.77
C GLY A 39 -3.18 4.49 -0.46
N VAL A 40 -4.19 5.31 -0.74
CA VAL A 40 -4.20 6.23 -1.89
C VAL A 40 -4.42 7.65 -1.39
N VAL A 41 -3.58 8.58 -1.81
CA VAL A 41 -3.78 10.01 -1.56
C VAL A 41 -3.53 10.82 -2.81
N THR A 42 -4.48 11.71 -3.13
CA THR A 42 -4.33 12.69 -4.20
C THR A 42 -3.64 13.94 -3.67
N ILE A 43 -2.69 14.47 -4.44
CA ILE A 43 -1.92 15.66 -4.13
C ILE A 43 -2.01 16.60 -5.33
N GLU A 44 -2.41 17.84 -5.10
CA GLU A 44 -2.49 18.87 -6.14
C GLU A 44 -1.53 20.00 -5.81
N TYR A 45 -0.82 20.50 -6.82
CA TYR A 45 -0.03 21.72 -6.73
C TYR A 45 -0.69 22.77 -7.64
N LYS A 46 -1.26 23.80 -7.02
CA LYS A 46 -2.04 24.86 -7.68
C LYS A 46 -1.76 26.19 -6.99
N GLY A 47 -1.48 27.23 -7.77
CA GLY A 47 -1.24 28.59 -7.24
C GLY A 47 -0.08 28.65 -6.25
N GLY A 48 1.00 27.89 -6.49
CA GLY A 48 2.18 27.87 -5.62
C GLY A 48 2.02 27.12 -4.30
N LYS A 49 0.92 26.38 -4.11
CA LYS A 49 0.63 25.66 -2.87
C LYS A 49 0.23 24.20 -3.14
N PHE A 50 0.61 23.33 -2.22
CA PHE A 50 0.13 21.95 -2.20
C PHE A 50 -1.19 21.80 -1.45
N ILE A 51 -2.08 21.01 -2.03
CA ILE A 51 -3.36 20.59 -1.48
C ILE A 51 -3.34 19.06 -1.41
N VAL A 52 -3.63 18.52 -0.23
CA VAL A 52 -3.65 17.08 0.01
C VAL A 52 -5.09 16.63 0.22
N GLY A 53 -5.55 15.71 -0.62
CA GLY A 53 -6.89 15.13 -0.54
C GLY A 53 -7.03 14.16 0.64
N GLN A 54 -8.26 13.70 0.88
CA GLN A 54 -8.53 12.68 1.88
C GLN A 54 -7.91 11.34 1.45
N PRO A 55 -7.25 10.61 2.35
CA PRO A 55 -6.69 9.31 2.04
C PRO A 55 -7.80 8.26 1.92
N ILE A 56 -7.58 7.27 1.04
CA ILE A 56 -8.50 6.14 0.82
C ILE A 56 -7.75 4.84 1.09
N GLY A 57 -8.33 3.99 1.94
CA GLY A 57 -7.85 2.62 2.18
C GLY A 57 -8.59 1.61 1.31
N LYS A 58 -7.87 0.65 0.71
CA LYS A 58 -8.43 -0.43 -0.12
C LYS A 58 -7.75 -1.77 0.15
N SER A 59 -8.45 -2.87 -0.13
CA SER A 59 -7.91 -4.23 -0.12
C SER A 59 -8.48 -5.03 -1.29
N SER A 60 -7.69 -5.95 -1.86
CA SER A 60 -8.17 -6.94 -2.83
C SER A 60 -8.76 -8.19 -2.16
N GLY A 61 -8.66 -8.28 -0.83
CA GLY A 61 -9.18 -9.41 -0.07
C GLY A 61 -8.37 -10.69 -0.17
N SER A 62 -8.94 -11.76 0.38
CA SER A 62 -8.40 -13.12 0.37
C SER A 62 -9.54 -14.12 0.12
N SER A 63 -9.26 -15.17 -0.64
CA SER A 63 -10.23 -16.18 -1.08
C SER A 63 -10.09 -17.54 -0.39
N HIS A 64 -9.02 -17.73 0.39
CA HIS A 64 -8.70 -18.96 1.09
C HIS A 64 -8.79 -18.77 2.61
N THR A 65 -9.34 -19.78 3.28
CA THR A 65 -9.34 -19.90 4.76
C THR A 65 -8.05 -20.55 5.26
N MET A 66 -7.85 -20.60 6.58
CA MET A 66 -6.68 -21.26 7.16
C MET A 66 -6.62 -22.80 6.94
N SER A 67 -7.68 -23.46 6.45
CA SER A 67 -7.59 -24.87 5.98
C SER A 67 -7.11 -24.99 4.54
N GLY A 68 -6.94 -23.89 3.82
CA GLY A 68 -6.75 -23.90 2.37
C GLY A 68 -8.05 -24.07 1.57
N GLU A 69 -9.21 -24.24 2.21
CA GLU A 69 -10.50 -24.27 1.50
C GLU A 69 -10.79 -22.90 0.86
N LYS A 70 -11.14 -22.92 -0.43
CA LYS A 70 -11.65 -21.74 -1.15
C LYS A 70 -13.06 -21.44 -0.66
N ARG A 71 -13.29 -20.26 -0.09
CA ARG A 71 -14.62 -19.84 0.40
C ARG A 71 -14.94 -18.39 0.04
N GLY A 72 -15.13 -18.09 -1.25
CA GLY A 72 -15.43 -16.75 -1.75
C GLY A 72 -14.35 -15.71 -1.38
N THR A 73 -14.38 -14.52 -1.98
CA THR A 73 -13.41 -13.46 -1.62
C THR A 73 -13.95 -12.66 -0.45
N ALA A 74 -13.24 -12.64 0.68
CA ALA A 74 -13.48 -11.72 1.78
C ALA A 74 -12.55 -10.51 1.63
N ILE A 75 -13.08 -9.30 1.76
CA ILE A 75 -12.32 -8.05 1.64
C ILE A 75 -12.13 -7.46 3.04
N GLY A 76 -10.88 -7.20 3.42
CA GLY A 76 -10.55 -6.53 4.69
C GLY A 76 -10.85 -5.04 4.61
N LYS A 77 -11.32 -4.45 5.72
CA LYS A 77 -11.41 -2.99 5.83
C LYS A 77 -10.01 -2.44 6.02
N VAL A 78 -9.65 -1.43 5.24
CA VAL A 78 -8.37 -0.74 5.37
C VAL A 78 -8.66 0.69 5.76
N LYS A 79 -8.14 1.10 6.91
CA LYS A 79 -8.17 2.50 7.32
C LYS A 79 -6.95 3.19 6.73
N ALA A 80 -7.13 4.41 6.25
CA ALA A 80 -6.04 5.26 5.79
C ALA A 80 -6.18 6.63 6.44
N THR A 81 -5.08 7.20 6.92
CA THR A 81 -5.05 8.50 7.60
C THR A 81 -3.83 9.30 7.17
N ILE A 82 -3.94 10.63 7.23
CA ILE A 82 -2.83 11.55 7.01
C ILE A 82 -2.58 12.29 8.31
N SER A 83 -1.31 12.36 8.71
CA SER A 83 -0.85 13.08 9.90
C SER A 83 0.38 13.92 9.56
N ASN A 84 0.78 14.80 10.48
CA ASN A 84 1.98 15.64 10.36
C ASN A 84 2.05 16.45 9.05
N LYS A 85 0.88 16.84 8.51
CA LYS A 85 0.80 17.57 7.25
C LYS A 85 1.36 18.98 7.42
N ARG A 86 2.40 19.31 6.66
CA ARG A 86 3.00 20.64 6.59
C ARG A 86 3.17 21.04 5.13
N SER A 87 2.73 22.23 4.75
CA SER A 87 2.97 22.79 3.42
C SER A 87 3.48 24.21 3.56
N ILE A 88 4.69 24.45 3.04
CA ILE A 88 5.38 25.75 3.09
C ILE A 88 5.96 26.01 1.70
N GLY A 89 5.46 27.06 1.03
CA GLY A 89 5.85 27.39 -0.33
C GLY A 89 5.72 26.20 -1.27
N ASN A 90 6.83 25.89 -1.94
CA ASN A 90 6.97 24.79 -2.89
C ASN A 90 7.30 23.42 -2.24
N LYS A 91 7.13 23.27 -0.92
CA LYS A 91 7.39 22.02 -0.20
C LYS A 91 6.13 21.52 0.52
N LEU A 92 5.92 20.21 0.47
CA LEU A 92 4.88 19.48 1.19
C LEU A 92 5.52 18.31 1.94
N SER A 93 5.16 18.12 3.20
CA SER A 93 5.43 16.88 3.92
C SER A 93 4.21 16.38 4.68
N PHE A 94 4.10 15.06 4.80
CA PHE A 94 3.08 14.39 5.62
C PHE A 94 3.45 12.91 5.85
N THR A 95 2.73 12.27 6.76
CA THR A 95 2.75 10.81 6.93
C THR A 95 1.43 10.23 6.47
N LEU A 96 1.45 9.35 5.46
CA LEU A 96 0.32 8.46 5.14
C LEU A 96 0.45 7.20 5.99
N TYR A 97 -0.58 6.88 6.77
CA TYR A 97 -0.68 5.66 7.54
C TYR A 97 -1.83 4.80 7.01
N THR A 98 -1.58 3.51 6.81
CA THR A 98 -2.62 2.51 6.56
C THR A 98 -2.52 1.35 7.53
N GLU A 99 -3.67 0.90 8.01
CA GLU A 99 -3.84 -0.32 8.79
C GLU A 99 -4.99 -1.13 8.21
N GLY A 100 -4.84 -2.45 8.15
CA GLY A 100 -5.92 -3.33 7.76
C GLY A 100 -5.53 -4.79 7.91
N ASN A 101 -6.48 -5.57 8.40
CA ASN A 101 -6.29 -6.98 8.60
C ASN A 101 -6.57 -7.80 7.34
N LEU A 102 -5.97 -8.98 7.32
CA LEU A 102 -6.40 -10.04 6.42
C LEU A 102 -7.70 -10.63 6.97
N PRO A 103 -8.80 -10.63 6.19
CA PRO A 103 -10.03 -11.22 6.66
C PRO A 103 -9.85 -12.73 6.72
N ILE A 104 -9.72 -13.26 7.94
CA ILE A 104 -9.84 -14.70 8.13
C ILE A 104 -11.34 -15.00 8.24
N ARG A 105 -11.90 -15.70 7.25
CA ARG A 105 -13.21 -16.33 7.44
C ARG A 105 -13.04 -17.45 8.47
N SER A 106 -13.63 -17.25 9.64
CA SER A 106 -13.72 -18.28 10.68
C SER A 106 -14.30 -19.57 10.10
N MET A 107 -13.61 -20.69 10.33
CA MET A 107 -14.14 -22.04 10.05
C MET A 107 -15.45 -22.32 10.79
N LEU A 108 -15.66 -21.67 11.95
CA LEU A 108 -16.83 -21.87 12.82
C LEU A 108 -18.12 -21.22 12.29
N ALA A 109 -18.07 -20.49 11.17
CA ALA A 109 -19.27 -19.99 10.50
C ALA A 109 -19.87 -21.00 9.51
N SER A 110 -19.62 -22.30 9.68
CA SER A 110 -20.22 -23.40 8.91
C SER A 110 -21.70 -23.65 9.25
N GLY A 111 -22.47 -22.60 9.53
CA GLY A 111 -23.93 -22.61 9.41
C GLY A 111 -24.29 -22.33 7.95
N ALA A 112 -24.71 -23.36 7.22
CA ALA A 112 -25.00 -23.34 5.80
C ALA A 112 -25.87 -22.14 5.34
N SER A 113 -25.38 -21.37 4.35
CA SER A 113 -26.23 -20.51 3.55
C SER A 113 -25.98 -20.79 2.08
N ARG A 114 -26.87 -21.60 1.48
CA ARG A 114 -26.89 -22.07 0.09
C ARG A 114 -27.29 -21.00 -0.95
N SER A 115 -27.50 -19.74 -0.57
CA SER A 115 -27.89 -18.70 -1.52
C SER A 115 -26.66 -18.02 -2.13
N GLY A 116 -26.39 -18.27 -3.42
CA GLY A 116 -25.24 -17.79 -4.20
C GLY A 116 -25.12 -16.28 -4.43
N LYS A 117 -25.54 -15.44 -3.50
CA LYS A 117 -25.24 -14.00 -3.50
C LYS A 117 -24.05 -13.74 -2.57
N PRO A 118 -23.00 -13.02 -3.02
CA PRO A 118 -21.95 -12.56 -2.12
C PRO A 118 -22.57 -11.63 -1.08
N ARG A 119 -22.87 -12.16 0.11
CA ARG A 119 -23.13 -11.30 1.26
C ARG A 119 -21.82 -10.57 1.55
N GLU A 120 -21.88 -9.24 1.61
CA GLU A 120 -20.89 -8.48 2.38
C GLU A 120 -20.75 -9.23 3.69
N ALA A 121 -19.58 -9.84 3.89
CA ALA A 121 -19.34 -10.58 5.12
C ALA A 121 -19.49 -9.54 6.22
N THR A 122 -20.59 -9.61 6.98
CA THR A 122 -20.72 -8.94 8.26
C THR A 122 -19.51 -9.42 9.03
N SER A 123 -18.52 -8.54 9.11
CA SER A 123 -17.13 -8.83 9.37
C SER A 123 -16.99 -9.40 10.78
N ARG A 124 -17.23 -10.70 10.94
CA ARG A 124 -16.48 -11.50 11.90
C ARG A 124 -15.21 -11.91 11.19
N THR A 125 -14.36 -10.91 10.93
CA THR A 125 -12.91 -11.13 11.01
C THR A 125 -12.69 -11.98 12.26
N LEU A 126 -11.98 -13.11 12.14
CA LEU A 126 -11.46 -13.74 13.36
C LEU A 126 -10.77 -12.62 14.14
N GLN A 127 -11.32 -12.32 15.31
CA GLN A 127 -10.74 -11.43 16.29
C GLN A 127 -9.37 -12.04 16.62
N GLY A 128 -8.31 -11.53 15.99
CA GLY A 128 -6.97 -12.09 16.18
C GLY A 128 -6.02 -12.08 14.97
N SER A 129 -6.44 -11.81 13.72
CA SER A 129 -5.41 -11.47 12.71
C SER A 129 -4.85 -10.09 13.02
N PRO A 130 -3.53 -9.95 13.24
CA PRO A 130 -2.93 -8.64 13.37
C PRO A 130 -3.12 -7.83 12.09
N ASP A 131 -3.23 -6.51 12.25
CA ASP A 131 -3.28 -5.58 11.13
C ASP A 131 -1.94 -5.56 10.39
N ILE A 132 -1.99 -5.21 9.11
CA ILE A 132 -0.79 -4.89 8.33
C ILE A 132 -0.61 -3.37 8.37
N ASP A 133 0.36 -2.92 9.13
CA ASP A 133 0.66 -1.51 9.33
C ASP A 133 1.69 -1.00 8.32
N THR A 134 1.42 0.16 7.71
CA THR A 134 2.34 0.82 6.78
C THR A 134 2.30 2.32 6.98
N PHE A 135 3.49 2.91 7.12
CA PHE A 135 3.69 4.35 7.21
C PHE A 135 4.58 4.81 6.08
N VAL A 136 4.14 5.83 5.37
CA VAL A 136 4.92 6.53 4.36
C VAL A 136 5.13 7.95 4.84
N ASP A 137 6.33 8.24 5.33
CA ASP A 137 6.76 9.62 5.55
C ASP A 137 7.28 10.15 4.21
N ILE A 138 6.65 11.18 3.69
CA ILE A 138 6.98 11.73 2.38
C ILE A 138 7.19 13.24 2.46
N GLU A 139 8.19 13.70 1.73
CA GLU A 139 8.42 15.10 1.40
C GLU A 139 8.46 15.26 -0.12
N ILE A 140 7.74 16.25 -0.62
CA ILE A 140 7.68 16.62 -2.03
C ILE A 140 8.07 18.08 -2.16
N THR A 141 9.08 18.36 -2.96
CA THR A 141 9.51 19.72 -3.30
C THR A 141 9.32 19.95 -4.79
N ALA A 142 8.57 20.98 -5.16
CA ALA A 142 8.42 21.41 -6.56
C ALA A 142 9.51 22.42 -6.91
N ASN A 143 10.37 22.07 -7.85
CA ASN A 143 11.51 22.90 -8.22
C ASN A 143 11.14 23.90 -9.34
N PRO A 144 11.84 25.04 -9.45
CA PRO A 144 11.61 26.02 -10.51
C PRO A 144 11.86 25.48 -11.94
N ASP A 145 12.71 24.47 -12.07
CA ASP A 145 13.09 23.83 -13.34
C ASP A 145 12.05 22.80 -13.85
N GLN A 146 10.82 22.86 -13.32
CA GLN A 146 9.75 21.91 -13.60
C GLN A 146 10.08 20.46 -13.17
N SER A 147 10.97 20.24 -12.20
CA SER A 147 11.14 18.93 -11.58
C SER A 147 10.44 18.83 -10.22
N LEU A 148 10.23 17.59 -9.76
CA LEU A 148 9.85 17.30 -8.39
C LEU A 148 10.96 16.51 -7.72
N LYS A 149 11.36 16.91 -6.53
CA LYS A 149 12.10 16.05 -5.62
C LYS A 149 11.14 15.36 -4.67
N VAL A 150 11.15 14.03 -4.66
CA VAL A 150 10.31 13.19 -3.80
C VAL A 150 11.21 12.32 -2.94
N GLU A 151 11.17 12.54 -1.64
CA GLU A 151 12.02 11.83 -0.68
C GLU A 151 11.22 11.39 0.55
N GLY A 152 11.74 10.41 1.27
CA GLY A 152 11.00 9.88 2.41
C GLY A 152 11.50 8.57 2.98
N LYS A 153 10.66 8.00 3.84
CA LYS A 153 10.87 6.74 4.53
C LYS A 153 9.61 5.88 4.44
N LEU A 154 9.82 4.60 4.19
CA LEU A 154 8.80 3.57 4.35
C LEU A 154 9.06 2.86 5.69
N ARG A 155 8.04 2.84 6.56
CA ARG A 155 8.05 2.15 7.85
C ARG A 155 6.83 1.25 8.00
N GLY A 156 6.83 0.39 9.01
CA GLY A 156 5.73 -0.53 9.30
C GLY A 156 6.21 -1.96 9.39
N ASP A 157 5.32 -2.91 9.12
CA ASP A 157 5.64 -4.32 9.29
C ASP A 157 6.65 -4.82 8.25
N GLY A 158 7.42 -5.84 8.60
CA GLY A 158 8.35 -6.50 7.68
C GLY A 158 7.69 -7.45 6.67
N PHE A 159 6.39 -7.71 6.83
CA PHE A 159 5.61 -8.61 5.99
C PHE A 159 4.19 -8.08 5.73
N PRO A 160 3.60 -8.23 4.53
CA PRO A 160 4.19 -8.78 3.31
C PRO A 160 5.10 -7.76 2.60
N ASN A 161 5.39 -7.93 1.30
CA ASN A 161 6.16 -6.93 0.55
C ASN A 161 5.43 -5.60 0.49
N ALA A 162 6.16 -4.52 0.20
CA ALA A 162 5.60 -3.20 0.03
C ALA A 162 6.09 -2.53 -1.24
N GLU A 163 5.23 -1.72 -1.83
CA GLU A 163 5.58 -0.89 -2.97
C GLU A 163 4.99 0.51 -2.82
N LEU A 164 5.74 1.49 -3.34
CA LEU A 164 5.35 2.89 -3.33
C LEU A 164 5.57 3.45 -4.73
N PHE A 165 4.56 4.11 -5.27
CA PHE A 165 4.68 4.80 -6.55
C PHE A 165 3.73 6.01 -6.59
N ILE A 166 4.04 6.97 -7.46
CA ILE A 166 3.16 8.09 -7.76
C ILE A 166 2.66 7.99 -9.19
N LYS A 167 1.45 8.49 -9.45
CA LYS A 167 0.90 8.67 -10.80
C LYS A 167 0.58 10.12 -11.07
N ASP A 168 0.78 10.56 -12.31
CA ASP A 168 0.26 11.85 -12.77
C ASP A 168 -1.21 11.71 -13.22
N GLY A 169 -1.81 12.84 -13.61
CA GLY A 169 -3.20 12.88 -14.08
C GLY A 169 -3.45 12.32 -15.48
N ARG A 170 -2.42 11.89 -16.24
CA ARG A 170 -2.57 11.45 -17.65
C ARG A 170 -2.33 9.97 -17.88
N GLN A 171 -1.49 9.32 -17.08
CA GLN A 171 -1.32 7.85 -16.90
C GLN A 171 0.13 7.49 -16.52
N GLY A 172 1.07 8.44 -16.56
CA GLY A 172 2.46 8.19 -16.18
C GLY A 172 2.55 7.72 -14.71
N SER A 173 3.46 6.80 -14.43
CA SER A 173 3.76 6.32 -13.08
C SER A 173 5.25 6.36 -12.81
N TRP A 174 5.59 6.61 -11.55
CA TRP A 174 6.96 6.61 -11.04
C TRP A 174 7.08 5.76 -9.79
N GLY A 175 7.82 4.65 -9.92
CA GLY A 175 8.22 3.80 -8.82
C GLY A 175 9.18 4.49 -7.87
N LEU A 176 8.78 4.57 -6.61
CA LEU A 176 9.60 5.11 -5.52
C LEU A 176 10.30 3.98 -4.75
N VAL A 177 9.58 2.90 -4.44
CA VAL A 177 10.05 1.78 -3.60
C VAL A 177 9.49 0.44 -4.10
N ASP A 178 10.35 -0.58 -4.15
CA ASP A 178 9.98 -2.00 -4.12
C ASP A 178 10.69 -2.67 -2.93
N PHE A 179 10.01 -2.81 -1.80
CA PHE A 179 10.53 -3.49 -0.61
C PHE A 179 10.08 -4.95 -0.61
N ARG A 180 11.06 -5.85 -0.49
CA ARG A 180 10.83 -7.30 -0.49
C ARG A 180 11.26 -7.91 0.84
N THR A 181 10.35 -8.65 1.43
CA THR A 181 10.62 -9.45 2.62
C THR A 181 11.53 -10.63 2.26
N LYS A 182 12.43 -11.03 3.16
CA LYS A 182 13.28 -12.23 2.96
C LYS A 182 12.52 -13.53 3.23
N SER A 183 11.36 -13.44 3.84
CA SER A 183 10.63 -14.62 4.29
C SER A 183 9.99 -15.35 3.12
N GLY A 184 10.15 -16.68 3.09
CA GLY A 184 9.49 -17.53 2.12
C GLY A 184 7.98 -17.63 2.31
N LYS A 185 7.36 -18.58 1.61
CA LYS A 185 5.90 -18.80 1.53
C LYS A 185 5.20 -18.92 2.90
N ALA A 186 5.87 -19.45 3.91
CA ALA A 186 5.30 -19.55 5.25
C ALA A 186 4.92 -18.15 5.79
N GLY A 187 5.68 -17.11 5.44
CA GLY A 187 5.52 -15.75 5.95
C GLY A 187 5.77 -15.70 7.46
N PRO A 188 6.46 -14.71 7.99
CA PRO A 188 6.63 -14.58 9.41
C PRO A 188 5.39 -13.87 9.95
N LEU A 189 4.27 -14.57 10.12
CA LEU A 189 3.05 -13.96 10.67
C LEU A 189 3.32 -13.26 12.01
N HIS A 190 4.33 -13.71 12.75
CA HIS A 190 4.81 -13.06 13.97
C HIS A 190 5.33 -11.62 13.76
N ARG A 191 5.73 -11.22 12.55
CA ARG A 191 6.19 -9.86 12.22
C ARG A 191 5.06 -8.86 11.98
N LEU A 192 3.82 -9.31 12.07
CA LEU A 192 2.64 -8.46 12.08
C LEU A 192 2.27 -8.04 13.51
N PHE A 193 2.91 -8.61 14.55
CA PHE A 193 2.59 -8.22 15.93
C PHE A 193 3.21 -6.87 16.28
N GLY A 194 2.37 -5.95 16.73
CA GLY A 194 2.73 -4.56 17.03
C GLY A 194 2.53 -3.64 15.84
N SER A 195 2.71 -2.33 16.05
CA SER A 195 2.38 -1.34 15.00
C SER A 195 3.44 -1.18 13.90
N GLY A 196 4.63 -1.76 14.07
CA GLY A 196 5.77 -1.52 13.16
C GLY A 196 6.20 -0.04 13.01
N LYS A 197 5.65 0.90 13.81
CA LYS A 197 5.82 2.35 13.60
C LYS A 197 7.29 2.78 13.62
N ASN A 198 8.12 2.20 14.47
CA ASN A 198 9.54 2.56 14.55
C ASN A 198 10.43 1.72 13.62
N ASN A 199 9.87 0.74 12.91
CA ASN A 199 10.60 -0.13 12.02
C ASN A 199 10.75 0.52 10.63
N THR A 200 11.93 1.04 10.31
CA THR A 200 12.22 1.62 8.99
C THR A 200 12.62 0.52 8.02
N LEU A 201 11.78 0.30 7.00
CA LEU A 201 12.01 -0.68 5.95
C LEU A 201 13.01 -0.16 4.91
N CYS A 202 12.85 1.10 4.48
CA CYS A 202 13.79 1.78 3.59
C CYS A 202 13.63 3.30 3.59
N THR A 203 14.65 3.99 3.08
CA THR A 203 14.65 5.41 2.72
C THR A 203 14.70 5.55 1.20
N PHE A 204 14.02 6.54 0.62
CA PHE A 204 14.03 6.78 -0.82
C PHE A 204 14.21 8.27 -1.14
N SER A 205 14.76 8.54 -2.32
CA SER A 205 14.87 9.88 -2.92
C SER A 205 14.83 9.72 -4.43
N ARG A 206 14.02 10.55 -5.09
CA ARG A 206 13.79 10.56 -6.54
C ARG A 206 13.62 12.00 -7.03
N ASP A 207 14.35 12.34 -8.07
CA ASP A 207 14.11 13.54 -8.87
C ASP A 207 13.30 13.14 -10.11
N ILE A 208 12.20 13.85 -10.35
CA ILE A 208 11.19 13.49 -11.33
C ILE A 208 10.99 14.69 -12.25
N ALA A 209 11.42 14.55 -13.50
CA ALA A 209 11.22 15.59 -14.51
C ALA A 209 9.75 15.70 -14.89
N MET A 210 9.24 16.93 -14.95
CA MET A 210 7.88 17.23 -15.37
C MET A 210 7.90 18.23 -16.53
N ALA A 211 6.85 18.20 -17.35
CA ALA A 211 6.52 19.27 -18.28
C ALA A 211 5.01 19.44 -18.26
N ASN A 212 4.55 20.69 -18.20
CA ASN A 212 3.13 21.02 -18.17
C ASN A 212 2.34 20.29 -17.05
N GLY A 213 3.02 19.95 -15.94
CA GLY A 213 2.43 19.24 -14.81
C GLY A 213 2.25 17.73 -15.00
N PHE A 214 2.93 17.12 -15.98
CA PHE A 214 2.94 15.67 -16.25
C PHE A 214 4.37 15.14 -16.33
N PHE A 215 4.55 13.84 -16.12
CA PHE A 215 5.86 13.20 -16.23
C PHE A 215 6.34 13.20 -17.69
N THR A 216 7.62 13.51 -17.93
CA THR A 216 8.17 13.64 -19.29
C THR A 216 8.86 12.40 -19.81
N SER A 217 9.23 11.47 -18.94
CA SER A 217 9.91 10.24 -19.33
C SER A 217 9.42 9.04 -18.53
N LYS A 218 9.59 7.85 -19.11
CA LYS A 218 9.41 6.61 -18.38
C LYS A 218 10.57 6.47 -17.40
N PRO A 219 10.29 6.33 -16.09
CA PRO A 219 11.34 6.24 -15.10
C PRO A 219 12.14 4.96 -15.18
N PRO A 220 13.36 4.97 -14.62
CA PRO A 220 14.01 3.73 -14.25
C PRO A 220 13.14 2.97 -13.22
N PRO A 221 13.24 1.63 -13.15
CA PRO A 221 12.59 0.86 -12.11
C PRO A 221 12.87 1.42 -10.70
N PRO A 222 11.97 1.24 -9.73
CA PRO A 222 12.26 1.60 -8.35
C PRO A 222 13.50 0.84 -7.86
N LYS A 223 14.18 1.42 -6.87
CA LYS A 223 15.23 0.68 -6.17
C LYS A 223 14.55 -0.45 -5.38
N THR A 224 15.01 -1.67 -5.61
CA THR A 224 14.60 -2.82 -4.81
C THR A 224 15.35 -2.80 -3.49
N PHE A 225 14.62 -2.86 -2.38
CA PHE A 225 15.15 -3.01 -1.05
C PHE A 225 14.81 -4.40 -0.55
N GLN A 226 15.77 -5.04 0.09
CA GLN A 226 15.52 -6.27 0.83
C GLN A 226 15.60 -5.96 2.31
N GLU A 227 14.76 -6.64 3.08
CA GLU A 227 14.86 -6.68 4.52
C GLU A 227 16.31 -7.04 4.94
N LYS A 228 16.85 -6.33 5.94
CA LYS A 228 18.19 -6.60 6.45
C LYS A 228 18.23 -7.92 7.19
#